data_AF-A0A1L8ZD00-F1
#
_entry.id   AF-A0A1L8ZD00-F1
#
_cell.length_a   1.000
_cell.length_b   1.000
_cell.length_c   1.000
_cell.angle_alpha   90.00
_cell.angle_beta   90.00
_cell.angle_gamma   90.00
#
_symmetry.space_group_name_H-M   'P 1'
#
loop_
_entity.id
_entity.type
_entity.pdbx_description
1 polymer ?
#
loop_
_entity_poly.entity_id
_entity_poly.type
_entity_poly.pdbx_seq_one_letter_code
_entity_poly.pdbx_strand_id
1 'polypeptide(L)'
;EITYNAPDTVQDVINRINNSNAQVTARINSEGKLEIKAVKEQEDENITFKIKHIEDSGLFLTKYTGILNASGPEGAYDYKNIDTTDKLAPKSTYSISPLKNPAAWIKVADIIDSDPSKIASGIKNPTNEISIGDNQAALRISSFGNSQVMIGKNLTLNDYFANTASNIAIKGQVSEITKESQSQILKDLTDLRMSISGVNKDEELANMIEFQQAFIAASKFITVSVELIDTVINKMGV
;
A
#
# COMPACT_ATOMS: atom_id res chain seq x y z
N GLU A 1 -23.52 11.14 -0.51
CA GLU A 1 -24.56 11.27 -1.54
C GLU A 1 -24.28 12.53 -2.36
N ILE A 2 -24.43 12.47 -3.68
CA ILE A 2 -24.14 13.59 -4.59
C ILE A 2 -25.37 13.80 -5.45
N THR A 3 -26.02 14.94 -5.29
CA THR A 3 -27.22 15.29 -6.04
C THR A 3 -26.87 15.77 -7.45
N TYR A 4 -27.66 15.32 -8.42
CA TYR A 4 -27.65 15.81 -9.80
C TYR A 4 -29.07 15.93 -10.34
N ASN A 5 -29.30 16.91 -11.20
CA ASN A 5 -30.59 17.28 -11.77
C ASN A 5 -30.52 17.27 -13.30
N ALA A 6 -31.68 17.26 -13.96
CA ALA A 6 -31.77 17.27 -15.42
C ALA A 6 -30.98 18.40 -16.15
N PRO A 7 -30.91 19.65 -15.65
CA PRO A 7 -30.13 20.70 -16.33
C PRO A 7 -28.62 20.63 -16.06
N ASP A 8 -28.16 19.76 -15.16
CA ASP A 8 -26.75 19.70 -14.80
C ASP A 8 -25.92 19.07 -15.93
N THR A 9 -24.78 19.68 -16.23
CA THR A 9 -23.82 19.08 -17.15
C THR A 9 -23.01 17.99 -16.45
N VAL A 10 -22.39 17.10 -17.22
CA VAL A 10 -21.46 16.10 -16.68
C VAL A 10 -20.32 16.78 -15.89
N GLN A 11 -19.89 17.97 -16.32
CA GLN A 11 -18.86 18.73 -15.62
C GLN A 11 -19.33 19.24 -14.26
N ASP A 12 -20.60 19.65 -14.14
CA ASP A 12 -21.17 20.10 -12.86
C ASP A 12 -21.20 18.94 -11.85
N VAL A 13 -21.59 17.75 -12.30
CA VAL A 13 -21.60 16.54 -11.47
C VAL A 13 -20.17 16.15 -11.07
N ILE A 14 -19.20 16.21 -11.99
CA ILE A 14 -17.78 15.97 -11.68
C ILE A 14 -17.27 16.94 -10.62
N ASN A 15 -17.57 18.23 -10.74
CA ASN A 15 -17.15 19.24 -9.78
C ASN A 15 -17.75 18.96 -8.39
N ARG A 16 -19.02 18.54 -8.33
CA ARG A 16 -19.64 18.14 -7.05
C ARG A 16 -19.01 16.88 -6.46
N ILE A 17 -18.68 15.88 -7.29
CA ILE A 17 -17.95 14.69 -6.83
C ILE A 17 -16.61 15.09 -6.21
N ASN A 18 -15.81 15.89 -6.93
CA ASN A 18 -14.47 16.29 -6.48
C ASN A 18 -14.48 17.21 -5.25
N ASN A 19 -15.54 18.00 -5.05
CA ASN A 19 -15.70 18.88 -3.89
C ASN A 19 -16.44 18.20 -2.72
N SER A 20 -16.84 16.94 -2.87
CA SER A 20 -17.51 16.18 -1.81
C SER A 20 -16.52 15.40 -0.94
N ASN A 21 -16.97 14.96 0.22
CA ASN A 21 -16.20 14.05 1.09
C ASN A 21 -16.23 12.58 0.60
N ALA A 22 -16.54 12.34 -0.68
CA ALA A 22 -16.77 10.99 -1.21
C ALA A 22 -15.50 10.14 -1.38
N GLN A 23 -14.32 10.57 -0.89
CA GLN A 23 -13.04 9.86 -1.00
C GLN A 23 -12.72 9.37 -2.43
N VAL A 24 -13.23 10.06 -3.45
CA VAL A 24 -13.01 9.75 -4.86
C VAL A 24 -12.76 11.03 -5.64
N THR A 25 -12.09 10.90 -6.77
CA THR A 25 -11.99 11.95 -7.78
C THR A 25 -12.60 11.47 -9.09
N ALA A 26 -13.35 12.34 -9.75
CA ALA A 26 -13.96 12.10 -11.04
C ALA A 26 -13.37 13.05 -12.09
N ARG A 27 -13.23 12.56 -13.32
CA ARG A 27 -12.81 13.37 -14.48
C ARG A 27 -13.26 12.76 -15.78
N ILE A 28 -13.23 13.53 -16.86
CA ILE A 28 -13.34 13.01 -18.22
C ILE A 28 -11.93 12.64 -18.70
N ASN A 29 -11.75 11.42 -19.18
CA ASN A 29 -10.47 10.98 -19.76
C ASN A 29 -10.31 11.49 -21.22
N SER A 30 -9.16 11.21 -21.83
CA SER A 30 -8.89 11.61 -23.22
C SER A 30 -9.82 11.00 -24.26
N GLU A 31 -10.58 9.96 -23.92
CA GLU A 31 -11.58 9.31 -24.77
C GLU A 31 -13.00 9.88 -24.57
N GLY A 32 -13.16 10.91 -23.74
CA GLY A 32 -14.48 11.48 -23.44
C GLY A 32 -15.33 10.66 -22.47
N LYS A 33 -14.75 9.67 -21.78
CA LYS A 33 -15.45 8.82 -20.81
C LYS A 33 -15.24 9.33 -19.39
N LEU A 34 -16.25 9.15 -18.54
CA LEU A 34 -16.15 9.41 -17.10
C LEU A 34 -15.23 8.36 -16.46
N GLU A 35 -14.21 8.84 -15.76
CA GLU A 35 -13.27 8.05 -14.97
C GLU A 35 -13.42 8.46 -13.50
N ILE A 36 -13.59 7.49 -12.61
CA ILE A 36 -13.64 7.69 -11.17
C ILE A 36 -12.47 6.94 -10.53
N LYS A 37 -11.70 7.60 -9.67
CA LYS A 37 -10.58 7.00 -8.93
C LYS A 37 -10.74 7.21 -7.44
N ALA A 38 -10.38 6.20 -6.66
CA ALA A 38 -10.24 6.34 -5.22
C ALA A 38 -9.07 7.28 -4.89
N VAL A 39 -9.25 8.13 -3.87
CA VAL A 39 -8.15 8.91 -3.29
C VAL A 39 -7.50 8.13 -2.16
N LYS A 40 -6.30 8.55 -1.75
CA LYS A 40 -5.58 7.93 -0.64
C LYS A 40 -6.37 8.07 0.67
N GLU A 41 -6.69 6.95 1.30
CA GLU A 41 -7.12 6.92 2.69
C GLU A 41 -5.87 6.92 3.60
N GLN A 42 -5.83 7.81 4.59
CA GLN A 42 -4.67 7.99 5.50
C GLN A 42 -4.76 7.11 6.77
N GLU A 43 -5.87 6.40 6.97
CA GLU A 43 -6.01 5.45 8.06
C GLU A 43 -5.38 4.12 7.64
N ASP A 44 -4.42 3.65 8.43
CA ASP A 44 -3.62 2.41 8.34
C ASP A 44 -2.32 2.44 7.53
N GLU A 45 -1.33 1.70 8.05
CA GLU A 45 -0.01 1.41 7.46
C GLU A 45 -0.10 0.77 6.06
N ASN A 46 -1.30 0.44 5.56
CA ASN A 46 -1.56 -0.03 4.20
C ASN A 46 -2.34 1.01 3.40
N ILE A 47 -1.62 1.85 2.65
CA ILE A 47 -2.21 2.75 1.65
C ILE A 47 -2.97 1.91 0.61
N THR A 48 -4.30 1.96 0.65
CA THR A 48 -5.15 1.24 -0.30
C THR A 48 -6.05 2.23 -1.04
N PHE A 49 -5.99 2.20 -2.38
CA PHE A 49 -6.88 2.99 -3.23
C PHE A 49 -8.09 2.13 -3.61
N LYS A 50 -9.18 2.22 -2.85
CA LYS A 50 -10.41 1.45 -3.11
C LYS A 50 -11.65 2.32 -3.10
N ILE A 51 -12.55 2.09 -4.06
CA ILE A 51 -13.88 2.66 -4.02
C ILE A 51 -14.75 1.68 -3.22
N LYS A 52 -15.38 2.15 -2.14
CA LYS A 52 -16.13 1.29 -1.21
C LYS A 52 -17.53 0.99 -1.72
N HIS A 53 -18.24 2.04 -2.15
CA HIS A 53 -19.62 1.95 -2.59
C HIS A 53 -19.83 2.88 -3.78
N ILE A 54 -20.54 2.39 -4.81
CA ILE A 54 -21.03 3.22 -5.91
C ILE A 54 -22.48 2.85 -6.16
N GLU A 55 -23.35 3.85 -6.11
CA GLU A 55 -24.77 3.70 -6.37
C GLU A 55 -25.27 4.92 -7.14
N ASP A 56 -26.27 4.69 -8.00
CA ASP A 56 -26.99 5.76 -8.67
C ASP A 56 -28.48 5.54 -8.52
N SER A 57 -29.19 6.54 -8.02
CA SER A 57 -30.65 6.54 -7.91
C SER A 57 -31.35 6.97 -9.19
N GLY A 58 -30.63 7.56 -10.15
CA GLY A 58 -31.17 8.01 -11.44
C GLY A 58 -30.55 7.28 -12.63
N LEU A 59 -30.09 8.03 -13.63
CA LEU A 59 -29.60 7.46 -14.91
C LEU A 59 -28.15 7.85 -15.25
N PHE A 60 -27.51 8.65 -14.41
CA PHE A 60 -26.17 9.18 -14.64
C PHE A 60 -25.12 8.07 -14.77
N LEU A 61 -25.00 7.20 -13.76
CA LEU A 61 -24.01 6.12 -13.75
C LEU A 61 -24.40 4.93 -14.62
N THR A 62 -25.69 4.79 -14.95
CA THR A 62 -26.18 3.68 -15.77
C THR A 62 -26.22 4.03 -17.25
N LYS A 63 -27.08 4.95 -17.67
CA LYS A 63 -27.30 5.26 -19.10
C LYS A 63 -26.29 6.23 -19.68
N TYR A 64 -25.90 7.26 -18.94
CA TYR A 64 -25.07 8.34 -19.50
C TYR A 64 -23.58 8.01 -19.47
N THR A 65 -23.07 7.50 -18.34
CA THR A 65 -21.64 7.19 -18.20
C THR A 65 -21.33 5.71 -18.40
N GLY A 66 -22.32 4.83 -18.23
CA GLY A 66 -22.17 3.39 -18.44
C GLY A 66 -21.21 2.74 -17.46
N ILE A 67 -21.20 3.18 -16.20
CA ILE A 67 -20.40 2.59 -15.12
C ILE A 67 -21.15 1.43 -14.46
N LEU A 68 -22.46 1.59 -14.18
CA LEU A 68 -23.30 0.58 -13.52
C LEU A 68 -24.30 -0.05 -14.50
N ASN A 69 -24.69 -1.30 -14.24
CA ASN A 69 -25.71 -2.01 -15.02
C ASN A 69 -27.14 -1.59 -14.67
N ALA A 70 -27.40 -1.26 -13.40
CA ALA A 70 -28.73 -0.93 -12.91
C ALA A 70 -28.64 0.18 -11.85
N SER A 71 -29.75 0.89 -11.67
CA SER A 71 -29.90 1.96 -10.69
C SER A 71 -30.54 1.43 -9.41
N GLY A 72 -30.36 2.15 -8.31
CA GLY A 72 -30.85 1.82 -6.98
C GLY A 72 -29.97 0.82 -6.24
N PRO A 73 -30.39 0.40 -5.03
CA PRO A 73 -29.56 -0.40 -4.12
C PRO A 73 -29.13 -1.75 -4.71
N GLU A 74 -29.99 -2.41 -5.48
CA GLU A 74 -29.71 -3.70 -6.12
C GLU A 74 -28.67 -3.62 -7.25
N GLY A 75 -28.50 -2.43 -7.84
CA GLY A 75 -27.51 -2.13 -8.87
C GLY A 75 -26.20 -1.57 -8.33
N ALA A 76 -26.12 -1.35 -7.01
CA ALA A 76 -24.96 -0.77 -6.38
C ALA A 76 -23.75 -1.71 -6.36
N TYR A 77 -22.57 -1.13 -6.56
CA TYR A 77 -21.30 -1.79 -6.33
C TYR A 77 -20.92 -1.60 -4.86
N ASP A 78 -20.58 -2.70 -4.17
CA ASP A 78 -20.07 -2.71 -2.80
C ASP A 78 -18.88 -3.66 -2.71
N TYR A 79 -17.72 -3.12 -2.32
CA TYR A 79 -16.45 -3.85 -2.27
C TYR A 79 -16.45 -5.07 -1.32
N LYS A 80 -17.38 -5.17 -0.38
CA LYS A 80 -17.48 -6.31 0.55
C LYS A 80 -18.27 -7.49 0.00
N ASN A 81 -19.08 -7.27 -1.03
CA ASN A 81 -19.94 -8.29 -1.58
C ASN A 81 -19.20 -9.12 -2.64
N ILE A 82 -19.49 -10.42 -2.66
CA ILE A 82 -18.99 -11.34 -3.70
C ILE A 82 -19.64 -10.97 -5.03
N ASP A 83 -18.90 -11.16 -6.13
CA ASP A 83 -19.35 -10.90 -7.50
C ASP A 83 -19.88 -9.48 -7.73
N THR A 84 -19.47 -8.51 -6.89
CA THR A 84 -19.91 -7.11 -7.03
C THR A 84 -19.50 -6.48 -8.37
N THR A 85 -18.48 -7.02 -9.04
CA THR A 85 -18.08 -6.59 -10.39
C THR A 85 -19.15 -6.83 -11.44
N ASP A 86 -20.07 -7.78 -11.22
CA ASP A 86 -21.20 -8.04 -12.14
C ASP A 86 -22.20 -6.87 -12.16
N LYS A 87 -22.14 -5.98 -11.17
CA LYS A 87 -22.92 -4.74 -11.12
C LYS A 87 -22.34 -3.67 -12.05
N LEU A 88 -21.08 -3.80 -12.45
CA LEU A 88 -20.43 -2.88 -13.37
C LEU A 88 -20.84 -3.19 -14.82
N ALA A 89 -21.00 -2.15 -15.63
CA ALA A 89 -21.42 -2.34 -17.01
C ALA A 89 -20.34 -3.08 -17.83
N PRO A 90 -20.71 -3.96 -18.79
CA PRO A 90 -19.74 -4.68 -19.63
C PRO A 90 -18.79 -3.77 -20.43
N LYS A 91 -19.21 -2.52 -20.67
CA LYS A 91 -18.40 -1.50 -21.37
C LYS A 91 -17.48 -0.71 -20.42
N SER A 92 -17.68 -0.84 -19.11
CA SER A 92 -16.84 -0.18 -18.12
C SER A 92 -15.47 -0.85 -18.06
N THR A 93 -14.43 -0.05 -17.90
CA THR A 93 -13.08 -0.55 -17.62
C THR A 93 -12.79 -0.27 -16.17
N TYR A 94 -12.41 -1.29 -15.42
CA TYR A 94 -12.12 -1.17 -13.99
C TYR A 94 -10.81 -1.86 -13.64
N SER A 95 -10.20 -1.42 -12.56
CA SER A 95 -9.02 -2.05 -11.95
C SER A 95 -9.39 -2.48 -10.55
N ILE A 96 -9.05 -3.72 -10.22
CA ILE A 96 -9.25 -4.26 -8.87
C ILE A 96 -7.90 -4.15 -8.16
N SER A 97 -7.87 -3.48 -7.00
CA SER A 97 -6.73 -3.57 -6.11
C SER A 97 -6.77 -4.91 -5.39
N PRO A 98 -5.82 -5.83 -5.64
CA PRO A 98 -5.76 -7.08 -4.90
C PRO A 98 -5.49 -6.77 -3.42
N LEU A 99 -6.22 -7.45 -2.54
CA LEU A 99 -5.94 -7.42 -1.11
C LEU A 99 -4.56 -8.02 -0.85
N LYS A 100 -3.90 -7.56 0.22
CA LYS A 100 -2.67 -8.20 0.69
C LYS A 100 -2.95 -9.69 0.92
N ASN A 101 -2.07 -10.54 0.39
CA ASN A 101 -2.21 -12.00 0.39
C ASN A 101 -3.49 -12.48 -0.34
N PRO A 102 -3.63 -12.26 -1.66
CA PRO A 102 -4.86 -12.59 -2.39
C PRO A 102 -5.30 -14.06 -2.23
N ALA A 103 -4.34 -14.98 -2.07
CA ALA A 103 -4.63 -16.39 -1.80
C ALA A 103 -5.41 -16.64 -0.50
N ALA A 104 -5.23 -15.79 0.53
CA ALA A 104 -5.99 -15.89 1.79
C ALA A 104 -7.46 -15.49 1.64
N TRP A 105 -7.80 -14.86 0.52
CA TRP A 105 -9.17 -14.40 0.20
C TRP A 105 -9.87 -15.32 -0.79
N ILE A 106 -9.21 -16.38 -1.25
CA ILE A 106 -9.86 -17.43 -2.03
C ILE A 106 -10.62 -18.32 -1.05
N LYS A 107 -11.96 -18.33 -1.16
CA LYS A 107 -12.84 -19.21 -0.39
C LYS A 107 -13.77 -20.00 -1.31
N VAL A 108 -14.25 -21.14 -0.82
CA VAL A 108 -15.37 -21.85 -1.46
C VAL A 108 -16.62 -20.98 -1.33
N ALA A 109 -17.45 -20.95 -2.37
CA ALA A 109 -18.70 -20.20 -2.32
C ALA A 109 -19.62 -20.76 -1.22
N ASP A 110 -20.28 -19.89 -0.46
CA ASP A 110 -21.09 -20.28 0.71
C ASP A 110 -22.24 -21.26 0.33
N ILE A 111 -22.74 -21.14 -0.90
CA ILE A 111 -23.74 -22.07 -1.47
C ILE A 111 -23.21 -23.50 -1.65
N ILE A 112 -21.91 -23.65 -1.92
CA ILE A 112 -21.23 -24.94 -2.06
C ILE A 112 -20.82 -25.47 -0.69
N ASP A 113 -20.38 -24.58 0.21
CA ASP A 113 -19.99 -24.95 1.59
C ASP A 113 -21.19 -25.50 2.38
N SER A 114 -22.37 -24.87 2.22
CA SER A 114 -23.62 -25.33 2.81
C SER A 114 -24.19 -26.61 2.18
N ASP A 115 -23.93 -26.84 0.90
CA ASP A 115 -24.43 -28.00 0.17
C ASP A 115 -23.48 -28.44 -0.96
N PRO A 116 -22.56 -29.40 -0.66
CA PRO A 116 -21.63 -29.93 -1.65
C PRO A 116 -22.31 -30.67 -2.81
N SER A 117 -23.59 -31.06 -2.69
CA SER A 117 -24.32 -31.75 -3.76
C SER A 117 -24.56 -30.86 -4.98
N LYS A 118 -24.40 -29.53 -4.83
CA LYS A 118 -24.48 -28.56 -5.93
C LYS A 118 -23.26 -28.60 -6.85
N ILE A 119 -22.20 -29.35 -6.51
CA ILE A 119 -21.06 -29.58 -7.39
C ILE A 119 -21.40 -30.71 -8.36
N ALA A 120 -21.60 -30.36 -9.64
CA ALA A 120 -21.72 -31.35 -10.70
C ALA A 120 -20.37 -32.05 -10.95
N SER A 121 -20.22 -33.28 -10.45
CA SER A 121 -18.97 -34.06 -10.51
C SER A 121 -19.09 -35.41 -11.25
N GLY A 122 -20.22 -35.62 -11.94
CA GLY A 122 -20.44 -36.81 -12.75
C GLY A 122 -19.71 -36.74 -14.09
N ILE A 123 -19.18 -37.88 -14.54
CA ILE A 123 -18.56 -38.00 -15.86
C ILE A 123 -19.52 -38.77 -16.75
N LYS A 124 -19.71 -38.27 -17.98
CA LYS A 124 -20.49 -38.97 -19.00
C LYS A 124 -19.87 -40.35 -19.27
N ASN A 125 -20.67 -41.39 -19.14
CA ASN A 125 -20.29 -42.72 -19.57
C ASN A 125 -20.24 -42.82 -21.12
N PRO A 126 -19.75 -43.93 -21.70
CA PRO A 126 -19.75 -44.12 -23.16
C PRO A 126 -21.14 -44.07 -23.82
N THR A 127 -22.23 -44.20 -23.05
CA THR A 127 -23.62 -44.03 -23.52
C THR A 127 -24.14 -42.60 -23.37
N ASN A 128 -23.28 -41.64 -23.02
CA ASN A 128 -23.58 -40.21 -22.82
C ASN A 128 -24.61 -39.92 -21.71
N GLU A 129 -24.75 -40.85 -20.75
CA GLU A 129 -25.54 -40.72 -19.54
C GLU A 129 -24.65 -40.36 -18.35
N ILE A 130 -25.20 -39.62 -17.39
CA ILE A 130 -24.54 -39.29 -16.12
C ILE A 130 -25.30 -40.00 -15.02
N SER A 131 -24.64 -40.92 -14.31
CA SER A 131 -25.24 -41.61 -13.17
C SER A 131 -25.48 -40.64 -12.03
N ILE A 132 -26.67 -40.70 -11.43
CA ILE A 132 -27.01 -39.91 -10.24
C ILE A 132 -26.05 -40.31 -9.11
N GLY A 133 -25.40 -39.33 -8.49
CA GLY A 133 -24.41 -39.56 -7.43
C GLY A 133 -23.00 -39.92 -7.91
N ASP A 134 -22.72 -39.86 -9.22
CA ASP A 134 -21.36 -40.03 -9.73
C ASP A 134 -20.46 -38.87 -9.31
N ASN A 135 -19.36 -39.20 -8.62
CA ASN A 135 -18.34 -38.26 -8.16
C ASN A 135 -16.96 -38.50 -8.81
N GLN A 136 -16.90 -39.27 -9.91
CA GLN A 136 -15.65 -39.63 -10.57
C GLN A 136 -14.82 -38.41 -11.00
N ALA A 137 -15.44 -37.29 -11.41
CA ALA A 137 -14.67 -36.09 -11.76
C ALA A 137 -13.94 -35.52 -10.55
N ALA A 138 -14.62 -35.45 -9.40
CA ALA A 138 -14.01 -34.99 -8.15
C ALA A 138 -12.88 -35.92 -7.70
N LEU A 139 -13.07 -37.24 -7.80
CA LEU A 139 -12.03 -38.23 -7.48
C LEU A 139 -10.81 -38.12 -8.40
N ARG A 140 -11.02 -37.88 -9.70
CA ARG A 140 -9.92 -37.67 -10.66
C ARG A 140 -9.17 -36.37 -10.41
N ILE A 141 -9.87 -35.28 -10.06
CA ILE A 141 -9.22 -34.03 -9.67
C ILE A 141 -8.43 -34.22 -8.38
N SER A 142 -9.00 -34.91 -7.39
CA SER A 142 -8.32 -35.21 -6.12
C SER A 142 -7.06 -36.06 -6.32
N SER A 143 -7.08 -37.04 -7.23
CA SER A 143 -5.90 -37.86 -7.52
C SER A 143 -4.85 -37.12 -8.35
N PHE A 144 -5.23 -36.06 -9.06
CA PHE A 144 -4.33 -35.26 -9.89
C PHE A 144 -3.23 -34.55 -9.09
N GLY A 145 -3.48 -34.18 -7.82
CA GLY A 145 -2.46 -33.58 -6.97
C GLY A 145 -1.21 -34.46 -6.78
N ASN A 146 -1.41 -35.78 -6.78
CA ASN A 146 -0.35 -36.79 -6.64
C ASN A 146 0.07 -37.42 -7.97
N SER A 147 -0.57 -37.05 -9.09
CA SER A 147 -0.18 -37.59 -10.38
C SER A 147 1.11 -36.93 -10.84
N GLN A 148 1.96 -37.72 -11.52
CA GLN A 148 3.15 -37.17 -12.16
C GLN A 148 2.71 -36.40 -13.39
N VAL A 149 2.72 -35.08 -13.29
CA VAL A 149 2.51 -34.18 -14.42
C VAL A 149 3.86 -33.66 -14.88
N MET A 150 4.07 -33.60 -16.20
CA MET A 150 5.28 -33.01 -16.76
C MET A 150 5.27 -31.50 -16.55
N ILE A 151 5.75 -31.05 -15.38
CA ILE A 151 6.02 -29.63 -15.09
C ILE A 151 7.52 -29.49 -14.87
N GLY A 152 8.24 -29.19 -15.96
CA GLY A 152 9.70 -29.02 -15.97
C GLY A 152 10.50 -30.33 -15.87
N LYS A 153 10.42 -31.03 -14.73
CA LYS A 153 10.98 -32.37 -14.49
C LYS A 153 9.86 -33.21 -13.88
N ASN A 154 9.58 -34.42 -14.38
CA ASN A 154 8.51 -35.33 -13.94
C ASN A 154 8.27 -35.37 -12.41
N LEU A 155 7.53 -34.40 -11.89
CA LEU A 155 7.28 -34.16 -10.47
C LEU A 155 5.77 -34.10 -10.27
N THR A 156 5.32 -34.39 -9.05
CA THR A 156 3.93 -34.11 -8.70
C THR A 156 3.75 -32.60 -8.56
N LEU A 157 2.50 -32.12 -8.66
CA LEU A 157 2.17 -30.71 -8.38
C LEU A 157 2.61 -30.32 -6.96
N ASN A 158 2.44 -31.23 -6.02
CA ASN A 158 2.84 -31.04 -4.63
C ASN A 158 4.36 -30.86 -4.49
N ASP A 159 5.17 -31.67 -5.17
CA ASP A 159 6.63 -31.53 -5.15
C ASP A 159 7.06 -30.22 -5.79
N TYR A 160 6.47 -29.84 -6.92
CA TYR A 160 6.77 -28.57 -7.59
C TYR A 160 6.44 -27.38 -6.68
N PHE A 161 5.27 -27.40 -6.03
CA PHE A 161 4.86 -26.38 -5.08
C PHE A 161 5.82 -26.32 -3.87
N ALA A 162 6.13 -27.46 -3.25
CA ALA A 162 7.06 -27.54 -2.12
C ALA A 162 8.46 -27.02 -2.45
N ASN A 163 8.99 -27.36 -3.63
CA ASN A 163 10.27 -26.85 -4.11
C ASN A 163 10.23 -25.34 -4.36
N THR A 164 9.15 -24.84 -4.98
CA THR A 164 8.98 -23.40 -5.24
C THR A 164 8.87 -22.61 -3.94
N ALA A 165 8.04 -23.07 -3.00
CA ALA A 165 7.90 -22.48 -1.67
C ALA A 165 9.24 -22.48 -0.91
N SER A 166 9.97 -23.60 -0.95
CA SER A 166 11.31 -23.71 -0.33
C SER A 166 12.31 -22.73 -0.95
N ASN A 167 12.32 -22.60 -2.28
CA ASN A 167 13.18 -21.65 -2.97
C ASN A 167 12.86 -20.19 -2.61
N ILE A 168 11.58 -19.84 -2.48
CA ILE A 168 11.15 -18.52 -2.01
C ILE A 168 11.60 -18.31 -0.55
N ALA A 169 11.41 -19.30 0.32
CA ALA A 169 11.82 -19.22 1.72
C ALA A 169 13.34 -19.02 1.87
N ILE A 170 14.16 -19.78 1.13
CA ILE A 170 15.62 -19.63 1.12
C ILE A 170 16.02 -18.24 0.67
N LYS A 171 15.42 -17.73 -0.43
CA LYS A 171 15.70 -16.36 -0.92
C LYS A 171 15.30 -15.31 0.11
N GLY A 172 14.17 -15.49 0.79
CA GLY A 172 13.72 -14.63 1.87
C GLY A 172 14.71 -14.60 3.04
N GLN A 173 15.16 -15.77 3.49
CA GLN A 173 16.15 -15.89 4.56
C GLN A 173 17.48 -15.21 4.19
N VAL A 174 17.98 -15.43 2.97
CA VAL A 174 19.20 -14.77 2.47
C VAL A 174 19.02 -13.25 2.42
N SER A 175 17.84 -12.77 2.00
CA SER A 175 17.54 -11.34 1.96
C SER A 175 17.53 -10.71 3.36
N GLU A 176 16.96 -11.39 4.36
CA GLU A 176 16.92 -10.88 5.74
C GLU A 176 18.32 -10.83 6.35
N ILE A 177 19.12 -11.89 6.19
CA ILE A 177 20.52 -11.93 6.64
C ILE A 177 21.34 -10.82 5.98
N THR A 178 21.14 -10.62 4.66
CA THR A 178 21.84 -9.56 3.91
C THR A 178 21.45 -8.18 4.44
N LYS A 179 20.15 -7.94 4.69
CA LYS A 179 19.66 -6.68 5.26
C LYS A 179 20.24 -6.42 6.64
N GLU A 180 20.29 -7.42 7.51
CA GLU A 180 20.88 -7.30 8.84
C GLU A 180 22.37 -6.95 8.75
N SER A 181 23.12 -7.67 7.92
CA SER A 181 24.54 -7.40 7.68
C SER A 181 24.78 -5.98 7.15
N GLN A 182 24.00 -5.54 6.17
CA GLN A 182 24.09 -4.17 5.64
C GLN A 182 23.71 -3.11 6.68
N SER A 183 22.74 -3.40 7.54
CA SER A 183 22.36 -2.50 8.64
C SER A 183 23.47 -2.37 9.69
N GLN A 184 24.19 -3.46 9.99
CA GLN A 184 25.35 -3.44 10.89
C GLN A 184 26.50 -2.64 10.27
N ILE A 185 26.83 -2.88 8.99
CA ILE A 185 27.85 -2.11 8.27
C ILE A 185 27.50 -0.62 8.25
N LEU A 186 26.24 -0.27 7.98
CA LEU A 186 25.79 1.12 7.99
C LEU A 186 25.97 1.75 9.37
N LYS A 187 25.64 1.03 10.44
CA LYS A 187 25.84 1.48 11.81
C LYS A 187 27.33 1.73 12.10
N ASP A 188 28.19 0.76 11.80
CA ASP A 188 29.64 0.87 12.02
C ASP A 188 30.25 2.05 11.26
N LEU A 189 29.84 2.25 10.00
CA LEU A 189 30.28 3.40 9.19
C LEU A 189 29.74 4.72 9.74
N THR A 190 28.51 4.74 10.25
CA THR A 190 27.93 5.93 10.87
C THR A 190 28.65 6.28 12.17
N ASP A 191 28.95 5.28 13.00
CA ASP A 191 29.70 5.43 14.24
C ASP A 191 31.14 5.89 13.97
N LEU A 192 31.80 5.34 12.95
CA LEU A 192 33.13 5.80 12.52
C LEU A 192 33.09 7.24 12.01
N ARG A 193 32.07 7.61 11.22
CA ARG A 193 31.88 9.00 10.78
C ARG A 193 31.65 9.93 11.97
N MET A 194 30.87 9.52 12.97
CA MET A 194 30.67 10.29 14.20
C MET A 194 31.94 10.36 15.06
N SER A 195 32.80 9.35 15.04
CA SER A 195 34.09 9.40 15.74
C SER A 195 35.06 10.40 15.10
N ILE A 196 35.10 10.48 13.76
CA ILE A 196 36.00 11.39 13.04
C ILE A 196 35.44 12.81 12.94
N SER A 197 34.15 12.95 12.65
CA SER A 197 33.49 14.24 12.39
C SER A 197 32.64 14.74 13.54
N GLY A 198 32.40 13.92 14.56
CA GLY A 198 31.67 14.33 15.75
C GLY A 198 32.62 15.09 16.66
N VAL A 199 32.29 16.36 16.89
CA VAL A 199 32.95 17.16 17.91
C VAL A 199 32.35 16.79 19.25
N ASN A 200 33.19 16.48 20.25
CA ASN A 200 32.70 16.23 21.59
C ASN A 200 32.19 17.56 22.16
N LYS A 201 30.86 17.70 22.31
CA LYS A 201 30.22 18.93 22.79
C LYS A 201 30.74 19.37 24.16
N ASP A 202 31.16 18.42 24.99
CA ASP A 202 31.71 18.72 26.32
C ASP A 202 33.13 19.32 26.21
N GLU A 203 33.91 18.88 25.22
CA GLU A 203 35.26 19.40 24.94
C GLU A 203 35.19 20.77 24.24
N GLU A 204 34.27 20.95 23.30
CA GLU A 204 33.92 22.26 22.72
C GLU A 204 33.44 23.25 23.80
N LEU A 205 32.60 22.80 24.74
CA LEU A 205 32.13 23.63 25.84
C LEU A 205 33.26 23.99 26.80
N ALA A 206 34.15 23.04 27.12
CA ALA A 206 35.33 23.31 27.95
C ALA A 206 36.26 24.35 27.28
N ASN A 207 36.54 24.18 25.98
CA ASN A 207 37.30 25.15 25.19
C ASN A 207 36.60 26.52 25.16
N MET A 208 35.26 26.55 25.02
CA MET A 208 34.50 27.80 25.05
C MET A 208 34.62 28.51 26.41
N ILE A 209 34.55 27.76 27.51
CA ILE A 209 34.72 28.31 28.87
C ILE A 209 36.15 28.83 29.06
N GLU A 210 37.15 28.09 28.57
CA GLU A 210 38.56 28.53 28.61
C GLU A 210 38.77 29.82 27.80
N PHE A 211 38.24 29.90 26.58
CA PHE A 211 38.29 31.12 25.77
C PHE A 211 37.58 32.29 26.44
N GLN A 212 36.43 32.07 27.11
CA GLN A 212 35.75 33.11 27.88
C GLN A 212 36.60 33.59 29.06
N GLN A 213 37.22 32.68 29.81
CA GLN A 213 38.11 33.04 30.92
C GLN A 213 39.35 33.80 30.45
N ALA A 214 39.98 33.35 29.35
CA ALA A 214 41.11 34.03 28.73
C ALA A 214 40.71 35.44 28.26
N PHE A 215 39.53 35.60 27.66
CA PHE A 215 39.02 36.91 27.23
C PHE A 215 38.76 37.85 28.42
N ILE A 216 38.18 37.36 29.51
CA ILE A 216 37.98 38.14 30.74
C ILE A 216 39.34 38.54 31.34
N ALA A 217 40.32 37.64 31.37
CA ALA A 217 41.65 37.92 31.86
C ALA A 217 42.37 38.98 31.01
N ALA A 218 42.31 38.87 29.68
CA ALA A 218 42.87 39.86 28.74
C ALA A 218 42.19 41.23 28.88
N SER A 219 40.86 41.25 29.03
CA SER A 219 40.10 42.48 29.24
C SER A 219 40.48 43.18 30.56
N LYS A 220 40.69 42.42 31.63
CA LYS A 220 41.22 42.94 32.91
C LYS A 220 42.64 43.48 32.74
N PHE A 221 43.52 42.77 32.04
CA PHE A 221 44.87 43.24 31.77
C PHE A 221 44.89 44.56 31.00
N ILE A 222 44.05 44.70 29.98
CA ILE A 222 43.86 45.96 29.24
C ILE A 222 43.34 47.06 30.17
N THR A 223 42.34 46.75 31.00
CA THR A 223 41.77 47.73 31.95
C THR A 223 42.84 48.24 32.91
N VAL A 224 43.61 47.34 33.51
CA VAL A 224 44.74 47.71 34.40
C VAL A 224 45.79 48.51 33.63
N SER A 225 46.09 48.14 32.39
CA SER A 225 47.06 48.88 31.56
C SER A 225 46.56 50.29 31.24
N VAL A 226 45.27 50.47 30.97
CA VAL A 226 44.63 51.78 30.79
C VAL A 226 44.66 52.58 32.09
N GLU A 227 44.38 51.97 33.24
CA GLU A 227 44.49 52.64 34.55
C GLU A 227 45.93 53.09 34.85
N LEU A 228 46.93 52.28 34.50
CA LEU A 228 48.34 52.64 34.64
C LEU A 228 48.71 53.81 33.72
N ILE A 229 48.27 53.79 32.46
CA ILE A 229 48.47 54.89 31.50
C ILE A 229 47.79 56.17 32.00
N ASP A 230 46.54 56.08 32.45
CA ASP A 230 45.78 57.21 32.99
C ASP A 230 46.46 57.78 34.24
N THR A 231 46.98 56.93 35.12
CA THR A 231 47.73 57.37 36.30
C THR A 231 49.02 58.10 35.92
N VAL A 232 49.76 57.60 34.93
CA VAL A 232 50.99 58.25 34.45
C VAL A 232 50.71 59.59 33.75
N ILE A 233 49.68 59.65 32.92
CA ILE A 233 49.37 60.84 32.10
C ILE A 233 48.61 61.90 32.90
N ASN A 234 47.54 61.51 33.62
CA ASN A 234 46.61 62.45 34.25
C ASN A 234 46.85 62.66 35.75
N LYS A 235 47.57 61.77 36.44
CA LYS A 235 47.84 61.90 37.90
C LYS A 235 49.29 62.23 38.26
N MET A 236 50.25 62.10 37.35
CA MET A 236 51.66 62.47 37.59
C MET A 236 52.16 63.68 36.80
N GLY A 237 51.35 64.26 35.91
CA GLY A 237 51.63 65.54 35.27
C GLY A 237 51.07 66.71 36.09
N VAL A 238 51.95 67.39 36.83
CA VAL A 238 51.85 68.73 37.47
C VAL A 238 50.50 69.16 38.06
#